data_AF-A0A9E8MWY3-F1
#
_entry.id   AF-A0A9E8MWY3-F1
#
_cell.length_a   1.000
_cell.length_b   1.000
_cell.length_c   1.000
_cell.angle_alpha   90.00
_cell.angle_beta   90.00
_cell.angle_gamma   90.00
#
_symmetry.space_group_name_H-M   'P 1'
#
loop_
_entity.id
_entity.type
_entity.pdbx_description
1 polymer ?
#
loop_
_entity_poly.entity_id
_entity_poly.type
_entity_poly.pdbx_seq_one_letter_code
_entity_poly.pdbx_strand_id
1 'polypeptide(L)'
;MSQEGTVNYTDDIQSIISNNCTFCHSDPPVNGAPIALITYNQVVSAINNSDLINRISGQSGEAGAMPFGGPRLPQNLINLVIQWEMDGLLEN
;
A
#
# COMPACT_ATOMS: atom_id res chain seq x y z
N MET A 1 -2.42 -17.15 16.39
CA MET A 1 -2.19 -15.95 17.21
C MET A 1 -3.40 -15.06 17.07
N SER A 2 -4.15 -14.87 18.15
CA SER A 2 -5.20 -13.86 18.25
C SER A 2 -4.54 -12.49 18.39
N GLN A 3 -4.67 -11.65 17.37
CA GLN A 3 -4.75 -10.21 17.62
C GLN A 3 -6.19 -9.83 17.30
N GLU A 4 -6.99 -9.69 18.35
CA GLU A 4 -8.26 -8.96 18.29
C GLU A 4 -7.91 -7.48 18.40
N GLY A 5 -7.58 -6.90 17.26
CA GLY A 5 -7.35 -5.48 17.07
C GLY A 5 -7.58 -5.21 15.59
N THR A 6 -8.42 -4.23 15.29
CA THR A 6 -8.62 -3.75 13.92
C THR A 6 -7.30 -3.23 13.36
N VAL A 7 -7.01 -3.50 12.10
CA VAL A 7 -5.81 -2.97 11.45
C VAL A 7 -5.98 -1.46 11.30
N ASN A 8 -4.93 -0.69 11.58
CA ASN A 8 -4.94 0.76 11.42
C ASN A 8 -3.71 1.27 10.64
N TYR A 9 -3.77 2.53 10.20
CA TYR A 9 -2.70 3.11 9.40
C TYR A 9 -1.41 3.29 10.19
N THR A 10 -1.50 3.89 11.37
CA THR A 10 -0.32 4.29 12.15
C THR A 10 0.51 3.10 12.62
N ASP A 11 -0.13 2.04 13.08
CA ASP A 11 0.54 0.88 13.67
C ASP A 11 0.94 -0.17 12.62
N ASP A 12 0.10 -0.41 11.60
CA ASP A 12 0.32 -1.52 10.67
C ASP A 12 0.74 -1.07 9.26
N ILE A 13 0.10 -0.06 8.68
CA ILE A 13 0.22 0.24 7.23
C ILE A 13 1.33 1.25 6.93
N GLN A 14 1.57 2.24 7.79
CA GLN A 14 2.55 3.30 7.56
C GLN A 14 3.95 2.73 7.32
N SER A 15 4.35 1.72 8.09
CA SER A 15 5.66 1.06 7.95
C SER A 15 5.76 0.30 6.63
N ILE A 16 4.67 -0.32 6.15
CA ILE A 16 4.62 -1.03 4.86
C ILE A 16 4.83 -0.04 3.73
N ILE A 17 4.09 1.08 3.74
CA ILE A 17 4.13 2.09 2.69
C ILE A 17 5.50 2.79 2.66
N SER A 18 5.98 3.25 3.81
CA SER A 18 7.27 3.95 3.91
C SER A 18 8.43 3.08 3.41
N ASN A 19 8.45 1.79 3.74
CA ASN A 19 9.54 0.90 3.35
C ASN A 19 9.47 0.39 1.90
N ASN A 20 8.28 0.25 1.32
CA ASN A 20 8.11 -0.46 0.04
C ASN A 20 7.62 0.41 -1.12
N CYS A 21 7.02 1.58 -0.85
CA CYS A 21 6.32 2.38 -1.87
C CYS A 21 7.00 3.73 -2.14
N THR A 22 7.60 4.34 -1.12
CA THR A 22 8.08 5.74 -1.20
C THR A 22 9.28 5.95 -2.11
N PHE A 23 9.97 4.90 -2.54
CA PHE A 23 11.07 5.00 -3.51
C PHE A 23 10.62 5.62 -4.85
N CYS A 24 9.39 5.35 -5.28
CA CYS A 24 8.77 6.01 -6.43
C CYS A 24 7.70 6.99 -5.97
N HIS A 25 6.92 6.64 -4.95
CA HIS A 25 5.79 7.42 -4.46
C HIS A 25 6.16 8.41 -3.35
N SER A 26 7.31 9.07 -3.46
CA SER A 26 7.73 10.19 -2.59
C SER A 26 6.92 11.45 -2.87
N ASP A 27 7.23 12.55 -2.16
CA ASP A 27 6.71 13.89 -2.46
C ASP A 27 7.89 14.86 -2.73
N PRO A 28 8.10 15.31 -3.99
CA PRO A 28 7.30 14.99 -5.17
C PRO A 28 7.48 13.53 -5.63
N PRO A 29 6.53 12.95 -6.37
CA PRO A 29 6.67 11.62 -6.95
C PRO A 29 7.83 11.55 -7.94
N VAL A 30 8.51 10.41 -7.98
CA VAL A 30 9.67 10.17 -8.83
C VAL A 30 9.55 8.83 -9.56
N ASN A 31 10.48 8.52 -10.47
CA ASN A 31 10.56 7.24 -11.15
C ASN A 31 9.26 6.82 -11.88
N GLY A 32 8.51 7.81 -12.37
CA GLY A 32 7.27 7.60 -13.13
C GLY A 32 6.02 7.36 -12.29
N ALA A 33 6.09 7.48 -10.95
CA ALA A 33 4.90 7.47 -10.12
C ALA A 33 4.05 8.73 -10.38
N PRO A 34 2.71 8.60 -10.55
CA PRO A 34 1.83 9.74 -10.79
C PRO A 34 1.35 10.42 -9.50
N ILE A 35 1.53 9.75 -8.34
CA ILE A 35 1.01 10.18 -7.04
C ILE A 35 2.02 9.91 -5.93
N ALA A 36 1.95 10.70 -4.86
CA ALA A 36 2.69 10.48 -3.62
C ALA A 36 1.89 9.55 -2.70
N LEU A 37 2.57 8.75 -1.88
CA LEU A 37 1.99 7.84 -0.88
C LEU A 37 2.69 8.02 0.47
N ILE A 38 2.87 9.27 0.92
CA ILE A 38 3.59 9.59 2.17
C ILE A 38 2.67 9.91 3.34
N THR A 39 1.36 10.10 3.10
CA THR A 39 0.36 10.37 4.15
C THR A 39 -0.79 9.37 4.12
N TYR A 40 -1.48 9.23 5.25
CA TYR A 40 -2.72 8.44 5.38
C TYR A 40 -3.72 8.75 4.27
N ASN A 41 -4.07 10.04 4.08
CA ASN A 41 -5.05 10.46 3.08
C ASN A 41 -4.64 10.10 1.65
N GLN A 42 -3.35 10.17 1.33
CA GLN A 42 -2.84 9.78 0.02
C GLN A 42 -2.98 8.27 -0.21
N VAL A 43 -2.68 7.45 0.79
CA VAL A 43 -2.81 6.00 0.71
C VAL A 43 -4.28 5.59 0.62
N VAL A 44 -5.16 6.17 1.44
CA VAL A 44 -6.62 5.99 1.36
C VAL A 44 -7.15 6.37 -0.02
N SER A 45 -6.72 7.52 -0.56
CA SER A 45 -7.10 7.92 -1.91
C SER A 45 -6.61 6.93 -2.97
N ALA A 46 -5.43 6.34 -2.80
CA ALA A 46 -4.89 5.37 -3.75
C ALA A 46 -5.67 4.04 -3.73
N ILE A 47 -6.11 3.59 -2.55
CA ILE A 47 -7.01 2.44 -2.41
C ILE A 47 -8.32 2.72 -3.14
N ASN A 48 -8.99 3.82 -2.80
CA ASN A 48 -10.32 4.12 -3.31
C ASN A 48 -10.37 4.52 -4.80
N ASN A 49 -9.31 5.18 -5.30
CA ASN A 49 -9.35 5.86 -6.61
C ASN A 49 -8.27 5.40 -7.60
N SER A 50 -7.28 4.61 -7.17
CA SER A 50 -6.11 4.27 -8.01
C SER A 50 -5.80 2.78 -8.06
N ASP A 51 -6.72 1.95 -7.55
CA ASP A 51 -6.67 0.50 -7.64
C ASP A 51 -5.43 -0.10 -6.96
N LEU A 52 -5.00 0.50 -5.84
CA LEU A 52 -3.76 0.14 -5.14
C LEU A 52 -3.68 -1.36 -4.82
N ILE A 53 -4.76 -1.94 -4.28
CA ILE A 53 -4.80 -3.34 -3.84
C ILE A 53 -4.60 -4.30 -5.02
N ASN A 54 -5.23 -4.04 -6.17
CA ASN A 54 -5.05 -4.87 -7.36
C ASN A 54 -3.61 -4.76 -7.88
N ARG A 55 -3.02 -3.56 -7.89
CA ARG A 55 -1.64 -3.34 -8.34
C ARG A 55 -0.62 -4.06 -7.47
N ILE A 56 -0.74 -4.01 -6.15
CA ILE A 56 0.19 -4.70 -5.23
C ILE A 56 -0.04 -6.22 -5.19
N SER A 57 -1.23 -6.67 -5.61
CA SER A 57 -1.58 -8.10 -5.67
C SER A 57 -1.05 -8.79 -6.93
N GLY A 58 -0.78 -8.04 -7.99
CA GLY A 58 -0.25 -8.54 -9.26
C GLY A 58 1.09 -9.28 -9.12
N GLN A 59 1.36 -10.20 -10.04
CA GLN A 59 2.63 -10.93 -10.07
C GLN A 59 3.77 -10.06 -10.60
N SER A 60 5.01 -10.36 -10.19
CA SER A 60 6.19 -9.64 -10.67
C SER A 60 6.29 -9.74 -12.19
N GLY A 61 6.36 -8.59 -12.88
CA GLY A 61 6.44 -8.53 -14.35
C GLY A 61 5.09 -8.46 -15.06
N GLU A 62 3.96 -8.58 -14.35
CA GLU A 62 2.65 -8.29 -14.93
C GLU A 62 2.47 -6.79 -15.19
N ALA A 63 1.72 -6.47 -16.24
CA ALA A 63 1.44 -5.08 -16.60
C ALA A 63 0.65 -4.39 -15.47
N GLY A 64 1.20 -3.29 -14.95
CA GLY A 64 0.58 -2.52 -13.87
C GLY A 64 0.85 -3.04 -12.45
N ALA A 65 1.52 -4.18 -12.31
CA ALA A 65 1.91 -4.71 -11.00
C ALA A 65 2.94 -3.79 -10.32
N MET A 66 2.79 -3.65 -9.01
CA MET A 66 3.66 -2.83 -8.17
C MET A 66 4.32 -3.68 -7.08
N PRO A 67 5.60 -3.45 -6.75
CA PRO A 67 6.50 -2.42 -7.33
C PRO A 67 6.93 -2.70 -8.78
N PHE A 68 6.93 -1.66 -9.63
CA PHE A 68 7.33 -1.78 -11.03
C PHE A 68 8.81 -2.15 -11.17
N GLY A 69 9.12 -3.26 -11.85
CA GLY A 69 10.49 -3.75 -12.02
C GLY A 69 11.15 -4.26 -10.73
N GLY A 70 10.42 -4.29 -9.61
CA GLY A 70 10.87 -4.79 -8.32
C GLY A 70 10.21 -6.14 -7.95
N PRO A 71 10.65 -6.75 -6.85
CA PRO A 71 9.99 -7.94 -6.33
C PRO A 71 8.59 -7.59 -5.82
N ARG A 72 7.62 -8.46 -6.10
CA ARG A 72 6.27 -8.38 -5.53
C ARG A 72 6.32 -8.30 -4.00
N LEU A 73 5.40 -7.52 -3.43
CA LEU A 73 5.22 -7.46 -1.99
C LEU A 73 4.87 -8.85 -1.40
N PRO A 74 5.41 -9.22 -0.23
CA PRO A 74 5.03 -10.43 0.47
C PRO A 74 3.52 -10.52 0.73
N GLN A 75 2.96 -11.73 0.59
CA GLN A 75 1.51 -11.93 0.67
C GLN A 75 0.92 -11.50 2.02
N ASN A 76 1.66 -11.66 3.12
CA ASN A 76 1.21 -11.23 4.45
C ASN A 76 1.02 -9.71 4.55
N LEU A 77 1.86 -8.91 3.86
CA LEU A 77 1.74 -7.45 3.86
C LEU A 77 0.58 -6.99 2.97
N ILE A 78 0.36 -7.67 1.84
CA ILE A 78 -0.82 -7.43 0.98
C ILE A 78 -2.09 -7.73 1.78
N ASN A 79 -2.12 -8.84 2.51
CA ASN A 79 -3.28 -9.20 3.34
C ASN A 79 -3.54 -8.17 4.44
N LEU A 80 -2.52 -7.52 5.01
CA LEU A 80 -2.71 -6.43 5.98
C LEU A 80 -3.38 -5.22 5.33
N VAL A 81 -2.96 -4.83 4.12
CA VAL A 81 -3.59 -3.71 3.39
C VAL A 81 -5.05 -4.04 3.04
N ILE A 82 -5.34 -5.28 2.63
CA ILE A 82 -6.71 -5.74 2.37
C ILE A 82 -7.55 -5.73 3.65
N GLN A 83 -7.00 -6.24 4.77
CA GLN A 83 -7.71 -6.24 6.04
C GLN A 83 -8.00 -4.81 6.52
N TRP A 84 -7.05 -3.89 6.34
CA TRP A 84 -7.23 -2.48 6.67
C TRP A 84 -8.37 -1.82 5.86
N GLU A 85 -8.49 -2.14 4.57
CA GLU A 85 -9.64 -1.70 3.76
C GLU A 85 -10.95 -2.26 4.31
N MET A 86 -10.97 -3.56 4.65
CA MET A 86 -12.15 -4.21 5.22
C MET A 86 -12.54 -3.64 6.60
N ASP A 87 -11.56 -3.23 7.41
CA ASP A 87 -11.76 -2.62 8.72
C ASP A 87 -12.20 -1.15 8.64
N GLY A 88 -12.30 -0.59 7.43
CA GLY A 88 -12.81 0.75 7.18
C GLY A 88 -11.74 1.84 7.06
N LEU A 89 -10.50 1.46 6.74
CA LEU A 89 -9.37 2.37 6.54
C LEU A 89 -9.08 3.22 7.78
N LEU A 90 -9.05 2.61 8.96
CA LEU A 90 -8.86 3.32 10.22
C LEU A 90 -7.48 4.00 10.28
N GLU A 91 -7.43 5.25 10.73
CA GLU A 91 -6.15 5.95 10.90
C GLU A 91 -5.40 5.46 12.15
N ASN A 92 -6.13 5.25 13.27
CA ASN A 92 -5.61 4.77 14.57
C ASN A 92 -6.62 3.83 15.23
#